data_AF-A0A2M8B718-F1
#
_entry.id   AF-A0A2M8B718-F1
#
_cell.length_a   1.000
_cell.length_b   1.000
_cell.length_c   1.000
_cell.angle_alpha   90.00
_cell.angle_beta   90.00
_cell.angle_gamma   90.00
#
_symmetry.space_group_name_H-M   'P 1'
#
loop_
_entity.id
_entity.type
_entity.pdbx_description
1 polymer ?
#
loop_
_entity_poly.entity_id
_entity_poly.type
_entity_poly.pdbx_seq_one_letter_code
_entity_poly.pdbx_strand_id
1 'polypeptide(L)'
;MSFIAHLLPLLLLVFVPSTVAGDDHLSPSLDYNPVVSNQESGALPSLVEDLDEPDEDVVPSDGSAPHEVFWTVVEESTPQQIAESWGLRVSQLLKLNPELPRDGKVAAGTQLLVYRYDPEHPTRSIERPDNGRMWNGVPLPDGPNWLSKSHRFQWGSEVTVTGLLELFAAYGEAYPDGQPIRVGDLSRRKGGEIARRHESHRSGRDVDLSYFTLGEFDPVDEPPITPENLDLEKTWFLIDALLKSGKVQVIFVDKSLQVALNDYVKPLYTKDELAMLFEYPARVHSHRAVIQHWRNHADHLHVRFICEPGNWRCRGHGEWGE
;
A
#
# COMPACT_ATOMS: atom_id res chain seq x y z
N MET A 1 -41.28 -1.17 -20.20
CA MET A 1 -41.52 -0.41 -18.95
C MET A 1 -41.57 -1.40 -17.80
N SER A 2 -40.46 -1.56 -17.08
CA SER A 2 -40.47 -1.96 -15.66
C SER A 2 -39.06 -1.70 -15.12
N PHE A 3 -38.96 -0.73 -14.22
CA PHE A 3 -37.75 -0.38 -13.48
C PHE A 3 -37.62 -1.32 -12.28
N ILE A 4 -36.43 -1.85 -12.02
CA ILE A 4 -36.04 -2.41 -10.72
C ILE A 4 -34.92 -1.51 -10.19
N ALA A 5 -35.21 -0.77 -9.13
CA ALA A 5 -34.25 0.00 -8.37
C ALA A 5 -33.65 -0.89 -7.28
N HIS A 6 -32.32 -0.86 -7.11
CA HIS A 6 -31.64 -1.44 -5.96
C HIS A 6 -31.44 -0.35 -4.89
N LEU A 7 -31.80 -0.71 -3.66
CA LEU A 7 -31.77 0.10 -2.45
C LEU A 7 -30.37 0.05 -1.82
N LEU A 8 -29.77 1.21 -1.56
CA LEU A 8 -28.69 1.38 -0.57
C LEU A 8 -29.27 1.32 0.85
N PRO A 9 -28.54 0.79 1.86
CA PRO A 9 -28.97 0.89 3.24
C PRO A 9 -28.62 2.28 3.82
N LEU A 10 -29.65 2.94 4.36
CA LEU A 10 -29.59 4.21 5.08
C LEU A 10 -29.37 3.92 6.57
N LEU A 11 -28.24 4.34 7.15
CA LEU A 11 -27.96 4.19 8.58
C LEU A 11 -28.65 5.32 9.37
N LEU A 12 -29.53 4.96 10.31
CA LEU A 12 -30.32 5.87 11.14
C LEU A 12 -29.51 6.31 12.37
N LEU A 13 -29.30 7.63 12.54
CA LEU A 13 -28.75 8.23 13.77
C LEU A 13 -29.87 8.42 14.81
N VAL A 14 -29.72 7.82 15.99
CA VAL A 14 -30.61 8.04 17.15
C VAL A 14 -29.98 9.08 18.07
N PHE A 15 -30.71 10.17 18.33
CA PHE A 15 -30.35 11.23 19.27
C PHE A 15 -30.83 10.88 20.69
N VAL A 16 -29.98 11.04 21.70
CA VAL A 16 -30.38 11.09 23.12
C VAL A 16 -29.78 12.36 23.73
N PRO A 17 -30.57 13.24 24.38
CA PRO A 17 -30.03 14.45 25.00
C PRO A 17 -29.49 14.13 26.39
N SER A 18 -28.36 14.73 26.76
CA SER A 18 -27.95 14.85 28.16
C SER A 18 -27.43 16.24 28.43
N THR A 19 -28.03 16.85 29.45
CA THR A 19 -27.76 18.19 29.96
C THR A 19 -26.71 18.18 31.07
N VAL A 20 -25.95 19.28 31.13
CA VAL A 20 -25.22 19.90 32.27
C VAL A 20 -23.68 19.93 32.16
N ALA A 21 -23.23 21.13 31.74
CA ALA A 21 -22.21 22.04 32.28
C ALA A 21 -20.88 21.54 32.86
N GLY A 22 -19.77 22.16 32.39
CA GLY A 22 -18.54 22.36 33.16
C GLY A 22 -17.23 22.35 32.35
N ASP A 23 -16.88 23.52 31.80
CA ASP A 23 -15.59 24.10 31.36
C ASP A 23 -14.30 23.26 31.17
N ASP A 24 -13.72 23.51 29.99
CA ASP A 24 -12.32 23.79 29.63
C ASP A 24 -11.26 22.67 29.38
N HIS A 25 -10.87 22.65 28.10
CA HIS A 25 -9.57 22.34 27.49
C HIS A 25 -9.00 20.94 27.67
N LEU A 26 -9.21 20.07 26.66
CA LEU A 26 -8.26 19.04 26.21
C LEU A 26 -8.65 18.52 24.80
N SER A 27 -7.63 18.33 23.97
CA SER A 27 -7.68 17.85 22.58
C SER A 27 -8.37 16.48 22.44
N PRO A 28 -9.20 16.22 21.41
CA PRO A 28 -9.86 14.92 21.29
C PRO A 28 -8.97 13.91 20.54
N SER A 29 -8.41 12.96 21.28
CA SER A 29 -8.10 11.62 20.78
C SER A 29 -9.41 10.84 20.65
N LEU A 30 -9.70 10.30 19.46
CA LEU A 30 -10.84 9.42 19.23
C LEU A 30 -10.44 7.99 19.60
N ASP A 31 -10.67 7.61 20.86
CA ASP A 31 -10.62 6.22 21.28
C ASP A 31 -11.96 5.54 20.97
N TYR A 32 -11.94 4.55 20.07
CA TYR A 32 -13.06 3.66 19.79
C TYR A 32 -12.74 2.25 20.29
N ASN A 33 -13.64 1.68 21.08
CA ASN A 33 -13.44 0.42 21.79
C ASN A 33 -14.73 -0.42 21.68
N PRO A 34 -14.74 -1.58 20.97
CA PRO A 34 -15.86 -2.51 21.05
C PRO A 34 -15.56 -3.73 21.93
N VAL A 35 -16.55 -4.00 22.77
CA VAL A 35 -16.70 -5.08 23.74
C VAL A 35 -16.63 -6.48 23.07
N VAL A 36 -15.77 -7.36 23.61
CA VAL A 36 -15.72 -8.79 23.29
C VAL A 36 -16.59 -9.56 24.30
N SER A 37 -17.57 -10.34 23.82
CA SER A 37 -18.29 -11.31 24.66
C SER A 37 -17.72 -12.71 24.46
N ASN A 38 -17.16 -13.28 25.52
CA ASN A 38 -16.71 -14.67 25.57
C ASN A 38 -17.89 -15.62 25.80
N GLN A 39 -17.96 -16.70 25.02
CA GLN A 39 -18.52 -17.98 25.46
C GLN A 39 -17.65 -19.13 24.94
N GLU A 40 -16.97 -19.82 25.87
CA GLU A 40 -16.30 -21.09 25.65
C GLU A 40 -17.30 -22.26 25.70
N SER A 41 -17.09 -23.25 24.84
CA SER A 41 -17.42 -24.65 25.15
C SER A 41 -16.48 -25.58 24.38
N GLY A 42 -15.69 -26.36 25.12
CA GLY A 42 -14.64 -27.22 24.56
C GLY A 42 -15.09 -28.61 24.12
N ALA A 43 -14.27 -29.22 23.26
CA ALA A 43 -14.11 -30.66 23.08
C ALA A 43 -12.67 -30.95 22.58
N LEU A 44 -12.07 -32.02 23.10
CA LEU A 44 -10.68 -32.49 22.90
C LEU A 44 -10.54 -33.43 21.68
N PRO A 45 -9.30 -33.79 21.23
CA PRO A 45 -8.89 -33.75 19.82
C PRO A 45 -8.95 -35.11 19.11
N SER A 46 -9.04 -35.09 17.77
CA SER A 46 -8.74 -36.23 16.91
C SER A 46 -7.38 -36.05 16.24
N LEU A 47 -6.47 -36.98 16.55
CA LEU A 47 -5.17 -37.19 15.92
C LEU A 47 -5.36 -37.62 14.46
N VAL A 48 -4.98 -36.74 13.54
CA VAL A 48 -4.51 -37.10 12.21
C VAL A 48 -3.22 -36.29 12.01
N GLU A 49 -2.13 -36.98 11.74
CA GLU A 49 -0.86 -36.37 11.34
C GLU A 49 -1.07 -35.76 9.95
N ASP A 50 -1.39 -34.46 9.94
CA ASP A 50 -1.35 -33.67 8.73
C ASP A 50 0.13 -33.37 8.44
N LEU A 51 0.59 -33.89 7.31
CA LEU A 51 1.88 -33.56 6.72
C LEU A 51 1.85 -32.05 6.46
N ASP A 52 2.74 -31.29 7.12
CA ASP A 52 2.92 -29.85 6.89
C ASP A 52 3.15 -29.60 5.37
N GLU A 53 2.08 -29.20 4.68
CA GLU A 53 2.20 -28.50 3.42
C GLU A 53 2.84 -27.14 3.73
N PRO A 54 3.83 -26.67 2.95
CA PRO A 54 4.53 -25.43 3.26
C PRO A 54 3.52 -24.28 3.31
N ASP A 55 3.50 -23.58 4.45
CA ASP A 55 2.66 -22.39 4.68
C ASP A 55 2.65 -21.50 3.43
N GLU A 56 1.48 -21.40 2.78
CA GLU A 56 1.25 -20.46 1.68
C GLU A 56 1.51 -19.05 2.19
N ASP A 57 2.59 -18.42 1.72
CA ASP A 57 2.87 -16.97 1.71
C ASP A 57 2.03 -16.11 2.68
N VAL A 58 2.14 -16.36 3.99
CA VAL A 58 1.33 -15.64 4.98
C VAL A 58 1.93 -14.26 5.21
N VAL A 59 1.45 -13.30 4.43
CA VAL A 59 1.52 -11.89 4.78
C VAL A 59 0.90 -11.73 6.18
N PRO A 60 1.57 -11.05 7.14
CA PRO A 60 0.99 -10.84 8.47
C PRO A 60 -0.39 -10.18 8.38
N SER A 61 -1.42 -10.84 8.89
CA SER A 61 -2.80 -10.31 8.90
C SER A 61 -2.99 -9.15 9.87
N ASP A 62 -1.99 -8.86 10.71
CA ASP A 62 -1.99 -7.79 11.71
C ASP A 62 -1.44 -6.45 11.20
N GLY A 63 -1.06 -6.36 9.92
CA GLY A 63 -0.51 -5.14 9.33
C GLY A 63 0.91 -4.81 9.79
N SER A 64 1.60 -5.74 10.46
CA SER A 64 3.03 -5.61 10.76
C SER A 64 3.89 -5.82 9.53
N ALA A 65 5.11 -5.27 9.53
CA ALA A 65 6.02 -5.51 8.41
C ALA A 65 6.45 -6.98 8.39
N PRO A 66 6.64 -7.56 7.20
CA PRO A 66 7.02 -8.97 7.10
C PRO A 66 8.36 -9.20 7.80
N HIS A 67 8.35 -10.12 8.77
CA HIS A 67 9.57 -10.57 9.44
C HIS A 67 10.48 -11.37 8.51
N GLU A 68 9.88 -12.15 7.62
CA GLU A 68 10.55 -12.89 6.55
C GLU A 68 9.73 -12.74 5.27
N VAL A 69 10.42 -12.74 4.12
CA VAL A 69 9.76 -12.83 2.81
C VAL A 69 10.38 -14.00 2.07
N PHE A 70 9.53 -14.96 1.73
CA PHE A 70 9.85 -16.07 0.87
C PHE A 70 9.40 -15.77 -0.55
N TRP A 71 10.07 -16.38 -1.51
CA TRP A 71 9.72 -16.29 -2.91
C TRP A 71 9.99 -17.61 -3.62
N THR A 72 9.05 -18.04 -4.45
CA THR A 72 9.19 -19.27 -5.24
C THR A 72 9.80 -18.96 -6.59
N VAL A 73 10.90 -19.64 -6.92
CA VAL A 73 11.58 -19.49 -8.20
C VAL A 73 10.63 -19.87 -9.34
N VAL A 74 10.30 -18.92 -10.21
CA VAL A 74 9.36 -19.14 -11.32
C VAL A 74 10.02 -19.90 -12.48
N GLU A 75 11.27 -19.56 -12.78
CA GLU A 75 12.03 -20.16 -13.88
C GLU A 75 13.45 -20.54 -13.43
N GLU A 76 13.95 -21.65 -13.95
CA GLU A 76 15.29 -22.15 -13.63
C GLU A 76 16.36 -21.07 -13.88
N SER A 77 17.05 -20.64 -12.82
CA SER A 77 17.91 -19.47 -12.83
C SER A 77 19.15 -19.65 -11.96
N THR A 78 20.21 -18.90 -12.24
CA THR A 78 21.40 -18.88 -11.35
C THR A 78 21.14 -18.00 -10.11
N PRO A 79 21.81 -18.26 -8.97
CA PRO A 79 21.73 -17.39 -7.80
C PRO A 79 22.09 -15.92 -8.09
N GLN A 80 22.99 -15.68 -9.05
CA GLN A 80 23.33 -14.32 -9.48
C GLN A 80 22.14 -13.61 -10.12
N GLN A 81 21.43 -14.28 -11.05
CA GLN A 81 20.25 -13.72 -11.72
C GLN A 81 19.11 -13.48 -10.72
N ILE A 82 18.88 -14.41 -9.79
CA ILE A 82 17.88 -14.27 -8.74
C ILE A 82 18.23 -13.10 -7.81
N ALA A 83 19.49 -12.98 -7.39
CA ALA A 83 19.90 -11.86 -6.56
C ALA A 83 19.71 -10.52 -7.31
N GLU A 84 20.03 -10.47 -8.60
CA GLU A 84 19.85 -9.26 -9.43
C GLU A 84 18.37 -8.87 -9.61
N SER A 85 17.47 -9.83 -9.78
CA SER A 85 16.02 -9.56 -9.91
C SER A 85 15.44 -8.96 -8.64
N TRP A 86 15.98 -9.31 -7.47
CA TRP A 86 15.61 -8.74 -6.17
C TRP A 86 16.43 -7.50 -5.77
N GLY A 87 17.43 -7.09 -6.56
CA GLY A 87 18.34 -6.00 -6.17
C GLY A 87 19.26 -6.33 -4.97
N LEU A 88 19.48 -7.62 -4.72
CA LEU A 88 20.41 -8.17 -3.75
C LEU A 88 21.81 -8.34 -4.36
N ARG A 89 22.83 -8.48 -3.51
CA ARG A 89 24.09 -9.10 -3.92
C ARG A 89 23.93 -10.61 -3.81
N VAL A 90 24.57 -11.38 -4.70
CA VAL A 90 24.56 -12.86 -4.62
C VAL A 90 25.02 -13.38 -3.25
N SER A 91 26.00 -12.73 -2.63
CA SER A 91 26.46 -13.09 -1.28
C SER A 91 25.40 -12.87 -0.19
N GLN A 92 24.45 -11.97 -0.39
CA GLN A 92 23.33 -11.79 0.52
C GLN A 92 22.30 -12.90 0.34
N LEU A 93 21.95 -13.23 -0.92
CA LEU A 93 21.03 -14.34 -1.21
C LEU A 93 21.56 -15.66 -0.67
N LEU A 94 22.85 -15.95 -0.90
CA LEU A 94 23.53 -17.15 -0.37
C LEU A 94 23.67 -17.15 1.16
N LYS A 95 23.69 -15.97 1.81
CA LYS A 95 23.67 -15.89 3.27
C LYS A 95 22.29 -16.26 3.83
N LEU A 96 21.23 -15.88 3.12
CA LEU A 96 19.85 -16.23 3.49
C LEU A 96 19.53 -17.70 3.20
N ASN A 97 20.15 -18.28 2.16
CA ASN A 97 19.91 -19.64 1.68
C ASN A 97 21.26 -20.38 1.49
N PRO A 98 21.91 -20.80 2.59
CA PRO A 98 23.26 -21.38 2.57
C PRO A 98 23.37 -22.72 1.82
N GLU A 99 22.26 -23.41 1.62
CA GLU A 99 22.12 -24.66 0.88
C GLU A 99 22.15 -24.48 -0.65
N LEU A 100 21.96 -23.25 -1.15
CA LEU A 100 21.99 -23.00 -2.58
C LEU A 100 23.36 -23.29 -3.20
N PRO A 101 23.38 -23.85 -4.43
CA PRO A 101 24.63 -24.03 -5.15
C PRO A 101 25.26 -22.66 -5.40
N ARG A 102 26.56 -22.50 -5.09
CA ARG A 102 27.29 -21.26 -5.43
C ARG A 102 27.44 -21.10 -6.94
N ASP A 103 27.75 -22.21 -7.60
CA ASP A 103 27.88 -22.35 -9.03
C ASP A 103 26.81 -23.34 -9.50
N GLY A 104 25.97 -22.93 -10.45
CA GLY A 104 24.89 -23.77 -10.96
C GLY A 104 23.55 -23.03 -11.01
N LYS A 105 22.49 -23.82 -11.23
CA LYS A 105 21.13 -23.31 -11.36
C LYS A 105 20.27 -23.78 -10.20
N VAL A 106 19.30 -22.95 -9.85
CA VAL A 106 18.22 -23.21 -8.91
C VAL A 106 16.99 -23.56 -9.72
N ALA A 107 16.34 -24.67 -9.38
CA ALA A 107 15.17 -25.15 -10.11
C ALA A 107 13.95 -24.26 -9.88
N ALA A 108 13.06 -24.19 -10.87
CA ALA A 108 11.72 -23.64 -10.68
C ALA A 108 10.98 -24.41 -9.59
N GLY A 109 10.14 -23.71 -8.82
CA GLY A 109 9.45 -24.25 -7.63
C GLY A 109 10.29 -24.25 -6.36
N THR A 110 11.57 -23.87 -6.40
CA THR A 110 12.39 -23.75 -5.17
C THR A 110 11.93 -22.53 -4.39
N GLN A 111 11.55 -22.71 -3.12
CA GLN A 111 11.23 -21.62 -2.20
C GLN A 111 12.52 -21.03 -1.63
N LEU A 112 12.69 -19.70 -1.71
CA LEU A 112 13.88 -18.99 -1.27
C LEU A 112 13.53 -17.89 -0.28
N LEU A 113 14.30 -17.77 0.80
CA LEU A 113 14.26 -16.62 1.69
C LEU A 113 14.97 -15.44 1.04
N VAL A 114 14.22 -14.39 0.68
CA VAL A 114 14.76 -13.18 0.00
C VAL A 114 14.93 -11.99 0.94
N TYR A 115 14.29 -12.05 2.11
CA TYR A 115 14.42 -11.05 3.16
C TYR A 115 14.18 -11.64 4.54
N ARG A 116 14.93 -11.11 5.51
CA ARG A 116 14.72 -11.33 6.94
C ARG A 116 14.91 -9.99 7.65
N TYR A 117 13.94 -9.62 8.46
CA TYR A 117 13.97 -8.42 9.28
C TYR A 117 15.12 -8.47 10.28
N ASP A 118 15.79 -7.34 10.46
CA ASP A 118 16.88 -7.16 11.41
C ASP A 118 16.51 -6.05 12.39
N PRO A 119 16.08 -6.39 13.62
CA PRO A 119 15.66 -5.39 14.61
C PRO A 119 16.80 -4.48 15.09
N GLU A 120 18.07 -4.88 14.94
CA GLU A 120 19.21 -4.03 15.27
C GLU A 120 19.44 -2.96 14.18
N HIS A 121 18.95 -3.23 12.97
CA HIS A 121 19.11 -2.38 11.80
C HIS A 121 17.76 -2.17 11.09
N PRO A 122 16.80 -1.47 11.71
CA PRO A 122 15.48 -1.23 11.12
C PRO A 122 15.57 -0.35 9.86
N THR A 123 14.45 -0.24 9.15
CA THR A 123 14.39 0.58 7.94
C THR A 123 14.69 2.04 8.27
N ARG A 124 15.39 2.73 7.36
CA ARG A 124 15.63 4.17 7.50
C ARG A 124 15.46 4.88 6.19
N SER A 125 14.41 5.68 6.08
CA SER A 125 14.28 6.69 5.03
C SER A 125 15.17 7.89 5.34
N ILE A 126 15.99 8.28 4.37
CA ILE A 126 17.00 9.33 4.54
C ILE A 126 16.75 10.43 3.50
N GLU A 127 16.70 11.67 3.96
CA GLU A 127 16.40 12.87 3.20
C GLU A 127 15.03 12.81 2.50
N ARG A 128 14.91 13.55 1.39
CA ARG A 128 13.66 13.76 0.67
C ARG A 128 13.39 12.67 -0.36
N PRO A 129 12.12 12.48 -0.78
CA PRO A 129 11.74 11.57 -1.87
C PRO A 129 12.52 11.74 -3.19
N ASP A 130 12.93 12.96 -3.54
CA ASP A 130 13.63 13.34 -4.79
C ASP A 130 15.16 13.33 -4.68
N ASN A 131 15.72 13.21 -3.47
CA ASN A 131 17.18 13.20 -3.24
C ASN A 131 17.59 12.23 -2.11
N GLY A 132 16.76 11.22 -1.91
CA GLY A 132 16.82 10.36 -0.75
C GLY A 132 17.63 9.10 -0.95
N ARG A 133 17.76 8.37 0.16
CA ARG A 133 18.22 6.98 0.19
C ARG A 133 17.38 6.21 1.18
N MET A 134 17.52 4.89 1.13
CA MET A 134 16.93 4.00 2.11
C MET A 134 18.00 3.05 2.64
N TRP A 135 18.02 2.83 3.94
CA TRP A 135 18.76 1.73 4.55
C TRP A 135 17.78 0.66 4.99
N ASN A 136 18.22 -0.60 4.86
CA ASN A 136 17.49 -1.78 5.32
C ASN A 136 16.03 -1.84 4.86
N GLY A 137 15.76 -1.43 3.61
CA GLY A 137 14.41 -1.46 3.08
C GLY A 137 13.77 -2.84 3.19
N VAL A 138 12.45 -2.84 3.33
CA VAL A 138 11.59 -4.02 3.37
C VAL A 138 11.07 -4.24 1.94
N PRO A 139 11.15 -5.46 1.40
CA PRO A 139 10.51 -5.75 0.13
C PRO A 139 9.01 -5.95 0.32
N LEU A 140 8.23 -5.53 -0.67
CA LEU A 140 6.85 -5.94 -0.77
C LEU A 140 6.81 -7.44 -1.13
N PRO A 141 6.16 -8.30 -0.32
CA PRO A 141 5.98 -9.70 -0.68
C PRO A 141 5.05 -9.84 -1.89
N ASP A 142 5.06 -11.03 -2.49
CA ASP A 142 4.04 -11.41 -3.47
C ASP A 142 2.74 -11.76 -2.73
N GLY A 143 1.59 -11.68 -3.41
CA GLY A 143 0.31 -12.06 -2.84
C GLY A 143 -0.82 -12.02 -3.86
N PRO A 144 -2.01 -12.53 -3.50
CA PRO A 144 -3.07 -12.81 -4.47
C PRO A 144 -3.79 -11.56 -5.00
N ASN A 145 -3.79 -10.46 -4.22
CA ASN A 145 -4.61 -9.29 -4.50
C ASN A 145 -3.86 -8.17 -5.24
N TRP A 146 -2.59 -8.38 -5.58
CA TRP A 146 -1.78 -7.40 -6.30
C TRP A 146 -0.84 -8.06 -7.31
N LEU A 147 -0.40 -7.27 -8.28
CA LEU A 147 0.53 -7.69 -9.32
C LEU A 147 1.65 -6.66 -9.45
N SER A 148 2.89 -7.10 -9.24
CA SER A 148 4.09 -6.32 -9.57
C SER A 148 4.82 -6.90 -10.77
N LYS A 149 5.38 -6.03 -11.61
CA LYS A 149 6.19 -6.44 -12.78
C LYS A 149 7.64 -6.75 -12.44
N SER A 150 8.15 -6.33 -11.27
CA SER A 150 9.57 -6.53 -10.93
C SER A 150 9.88 -6.31 -9.45
N HIS A 151 10.39 -7.34 -8.76
CA HIS A 151 10.86 -7.25 -7.37
C HIS A 151 12.00 -6.24 -7.15
N ARG A 152 12.73 -5.87 -8.19
CA ARG A 152 13.91 -4.98 -8.09
C ARG A 152 13.58 -3.60 -7.55
N PHE A 153 12.36 -3.14 -7.82
CA PHE A 153 11.85 -1.82 -7.43
C PHE A 153 10.72 -1.91 -6.39
N GLN A 154 10.52 -3.07 -5.76
CA GLN A 154 9.47 -3.28 -4.76
C GLN A 154 9.99 -3.15 -3.33
N TRP A 155 10.89 -2.19 -3.07
CA TRP A 155 11.41 -1.97 -1.72
C TRP A 155 10.88 -0.68 -1.14
N GLY A 156 10.44 -0.71 0.12
CA GLY A 156 9.92 0.43 0.84
C GLY A 156 10.41 0.51 2.29
N SER A 157 10.04 1.60 2.95
CA SER A 157 10.09 1.71 4.40
C SER A 157 9.06 0.79 5.05
N GLU A 158 9.21 0.53 6.34
CA GLU A 158 8.25 -0.27 7.11
C GLU A 158 6.83 0.29 6.99
N VAL A 159 6.66 1.60 7.17
CA VAL A 159 5.37 2.30 7.04
C VAL A 159 4.75 2.15 5.65
N THR A 160 5.57 2.18 4.60
CA THR A 160 5.09 2.03 3.21
C THR A 160 4.63 0.61 2.95
N VAL A 161 5.45 -0.40 3.31
CA VAL A 161 5.10 -1.79 3.05
C VAL A 161 3.89 -2.21 3.88
N THR A 162 3.84 -1.87 5.17
CA THR A 162 2.68 -2.18 6.02
C THR A 162 1.39 -1.52 5.52
N GLY A 163 1.44 -0.24 5.16
CA GLY A 163 0.27 0.47 4.61
C GLY A 163 -0.23 -0.13 3.29
N LEU A 164 0.66 -0.69 2.47
CA LEU A 164 0.28 -1.41 1.26
C LEU A 164 -0.35 -2.78 1.57
N LEU A 165 0.21 -3.54 2.53
CA LEU A 165 -0.34 -4.84 2.90
C LEU A 165 -1.74 -4.70 3.54
N GLU A 166 -1.95 -3.68 4.37
CA GLU A 166 -3.27 -3.32 4.90
C GLU A 166 -4.26 -2.96 3.78
N LEU A 167 -3.81 -2.17 2.79
CA LEU A 167 -4.62 -1.84 1.61
C LEU A 167 -5.00 -3.11 0.83
N PHE A 168 -4.06 -4.02 0.60
CA PHE A 168 -4.29 -5.22 -0.18
C PHE A 168 -5.19 -6.24 0.53
N ALA A 169 -5.07 -6.34 1.84
CA ALA A 169 -5.98 -7.13 2.67
C ALA A 169 -7.40 -6.57 2.59
N ALA A 170 -7.57 -5.26 2.83
CA ALA A 170 -8.87 -4.61 2.74
C ALA A 170 -9.51 -4.74 1.35
N TYR A 171 -8.70 -4.62 0.28
CA TYR A 171 -9.19 -4.79 -1.08
C TYR A 171 -9.62 -6.23 -1.37
N GLY A 172 -8.84 -7.22 -0.96
CA GLY A 172 -9.21 -8.64 -1.13
C GLY A 172 -10.48 -9.03 -0.38
N GLU A 173 -10.72 -8.45 0.79
CA GLU A 173 -11.97 -8.65 1.53
C GLU A 173 -13.17 -8.00 0.83
N ALA A 174 -13.00 -6.78 0.32
CA ALA A 174 -14.07 -6.03 -0.34
C ALA A 174 -14.38 -6.56 -1.75
N TYR A 175 -13.38 -7.07 -2.45
CA TYR A 175 -13.46 -7.53 -3.84
C TYR A 175 -12.74 -8.88 -4.01
N PRO A 176 -13.27 -9.99 -3.44
CA PRO A 176 -12.64 -11.30 -3.50
C PRO A 176 -12.48 -11.85 -4.92
N ASP A 177 -13.39 -11.46 -5.83
CA ASP A 177 -13.32 -11.77 -7.27
C ASP A 177 -12.81 -10.58 -8.10
N GLY A 178 -12.26 -9.55 -7.44
CA GLY A 178 -11.74 -8.34 -8.07
C GLY A 178 -10.44 -8.60 -8.81
N GLN A 179 -10.17 -7.79 -9.84
CA GLN A 179 -8.86 -7.81 -10.48
C GLN A 179 -7.77 -7.39 -9.47
N PRO A 180 -6.54 -7.91 -9.57
CA PRO A 180 -5.47 -7.52 -8.67
C PRO A 180 -5.06 -6.06 -8.87
N ILE A 181 -4.64 -5.41 -7.79
CA ILE A 181 -4.08 -4.06 -7.83
C ILE A 181 -2.72 -4.12 -8.52
N ARG A 182 -2.52 -3.35 -9.60
CA ARG A 182 -1.19 -3.25 -10.19
C ARG A 182 -0.32 -2.31 -9.39
N VAL A 183 0.85 -2.81 -9.03
CA VAL A 183 1.86 -2.06 -8.28
C VAL A 183 3.00 -1.75 -9.23
N GLY A 184 3.17 -0.46 -9.51
CA GLY A 184 4.30 0.11 -10.22
C GLY A 184 5.54 0.16 -9.31
N ASP A 185 6.41 1.15 -9.52
CA ASP A 185 7.67 1.20 -8.79
C ASP A 185 7.44 1.69 -7.33
N LEU A 186 8.07 1.03 -6.36
CA LEU A 186 8.33 1.60 -5.02
C LEU A 186 9.70 2.24 -5.04
N SER A 187 10.73 1.59 -4.52
CA SER A 187 12.11 2.04 -4.63
C SER A 187 13.07 0.88 -4.83
N ARG A 188 14.32 1.20 -5.16
CA ARG A 188 15.41 0.22 -5.07
C ARG A 188 15.62 -0.17 -3.62
N ARG A 189 16.18 -1.34 -3.35
CA ARG A 189 16.53 -1.81 -2.00
C ARG A 189 17.26 -0.79 -1.11
N LYS A 190 18.11 0.06 -1.70
CA LYS A 190 18.86 1.11 -0.98
C LYS A 190 18.36 2.53 -1.29
N GLY A 191 17.20 2.65 -1.91
CA GLY A 191 16.70 3.89 -2.47
C GLY A 191 17.64 4.45 -3.54
N GLY A 192 17.71 5.78 -3.58
CA GLY A 192 18.51 6.51 -4.56
C GLY A 192 17.86 6.57 -5.95
N GLU A 193 18.56 7.20 -6.87
CA GLU A 193 18.05 7.47 -8.21
C GLU A 193 17.67 6.20 -9.00
N ILE A 194 16.48 6.25 -9.60
CA ILE A 194 15.98 5.31 -10.60
C ILE A 194 16.10 6.02 -11.95
N ALA A 195 17.25 5.84 -12.59
CA ALA A 195 17.65 6.62 -13.75
C ALA A 195 16.55 6.65 -14.83
N ARG A 196 16.18 7.86 -15.26
CA ARG A 196 15.30 8.16 -16.41
C ARG A 196 13.83 7.73 -16.29
N ARG A 197 13.37 7.30 -15.12
CA ARG A 197 11.94 6.96 -14.91
C ARG A 197 11.24 7.93 -13.98
N HIS A 198 11.81 8.14 -12.79
CA HIS A 198 11.12 8.84 -11.70
C HIS A 198 12.02 9.91 -11.05
N GLU A 199 11.46 11.10 -10.81
CA GLU A 199 12.15 12.16 -10.05
C GLU A 199 12.17 11.84 -8.55
N SER A 200 11.13 11.17 -8.04
CA SER A 200 10.90 10.69 -6.67
C SER A 200 11.34 9.22 -6.49
N HIS A 201 10.75 8.45 -5.55
CA HIS A 201 11.01 7.02 -5.32
C HIS A 201 12.39 6.70 -4.73
N ARG A 202 13.11 7.70 -4.20
CA ARG A 202 14.49 7.50 -3.74
C ARG A 202 14.60 7.15 -2.26
N SER A 203 13.54 7.30 -1.48
CA SER A 203 13.57 7.17 -0.01
C SER A 203 12.74 6.01 0.54
N GLY A 204 12.15 5.17 -0.33
CA GLY A 204 11.29 4.06 0.07
C GLY A 204 9.92 4.49 0.61
N ARG A 205 9.46 5.70 0.26
CA ARG A 205 8.22 6.29 0.76
C ARG A 205 7.17 6.50 -0.34
N ASP A 206 7.52 6.20 -1.57
CA ASP A 206 6.66 6.41 -2.73
C ASP A 206 6.28 5.05 -3.32
N VAL A 207 5.08 4.96 -3.88
CA VAL A 207 4.58 3.82 -4.66
C VAL A 207 3.67 4.33 -5.77
N ASP A 208 3.81 3.75 -6.95
CA ASP A 208 2.84 3.93 -8.04
C ASP A 208 1.81 2.80 -8.00
N LEU A 209 0.53 3.15 -7.99
CA LEU A 209 -0.58 2.20 -8.12
C LEU A 209 -1.37 2.54 -9.38
N SER A 210 -1.67 1.55 -10.21
CA SER A 210 -2.54 1.80 -11.36
C SER A 210 -3.95 2.17 -10.91
N TYR A 211 -4.63 2.94 -11.75
CA TYR A 211 -6.07 3.13 -11.62
C TYR A 211 -6.81 1.84 -12.00
N PHE A 212 -8.01 1.66 -11.46
CA PHE A 212 -8.90 0.63 -11.97
C PHE A 212 -9.62 1.13 -13.22
N THR A 213 -9.70 0.29 -14.25
CA THR A 213 -10.46 0.59 -15.46
C THR A 213 -11.65 -0.34 -15.60
N LEU A 214 -12.74 0.19 -16.16
CA LEU A 214 -13.89 -0.58 -16.61
C LEU A 214 -13.48 -1.51 -17.75
N GLY A 215 -13.98 -2.75 -17.72
CA GLY A 215 -13.71 -3.76 -18.74
C GLY A 215 -12.97 -4.98 -18.17
N GLU A 216 -12.44 -5.81 -19.07
CA GLU A 216 -11.66 -6.98 -18.71
C GLU A 216 -10.23 -6.58 -18.30
N PHE A 217 -9.71 -7.26 -17.29
CA PHE A 217 -8.33 -7.11 -16.83
C PHE A 217 -7.36 -7.87 -17.74
N ASP A 218 -6.39 -7.17 -18.34
CA ASP A 218 -5.29 -7.81 -19.07
C ASP A 218 -3.98 -7.68 -18.28
N PRO A 219 -3.41 -8.73 -17.67
CA PRO A 219 -2.21 -8.65 -16.81
C PRO A 219 -0.98 -8.03 -17.49
N VAL A 220 -0.91 -8.03 -18.82
CA VAL A 220 0.23 -7.57 -19.61
C VAL A 220 0.06 -6.12 -20.04
N ASP A 221 -1.09 -5.81 -20.65
CA ASP A 221 -1.38 -4.52 -21.27
C ASP A 221 -2.35 -3.68 -20.45
N GLU A 222 -2.02 -2.41 -20.26
CA GLU A 222 -2.85 -1.49 -19.49
C GLU A 222 -3.45 -0.45 -20.44
N PRO A 223 -4.79 -0.35 -20.52
CA PRO A 223 -5.41 0.62 -21.40
C PRO A 223 -5.05 2.05 -20.95
N PRO A 224 -5.01 3.03 -21.87
CA PRO A 224 -4.89 4.42 -21.48
C PRO A 224 -6.00 4.81 -20.51
N ILE A 225 -5.65 5.47 -19.41
CA ILE A 225 -6.61 5.89 -18.40
C ILE A 225 -7.30 7.19 -18.84
N THR A 226 -8.63 7.19 -18.82
CA THR A 226 -9.45 8.37 -19.10
C THR A 226 -10.58 8.47 -18.06
N PRO A 227 -11.17 9.65 -17.85
CA PRO A 227 -12.33 9.80 -16.98
C PRO A 227 -13.50 8.85 -17.33
N GLU A 228 -13.65 8.48 -18.60
CA GLU A 228 -14.75 7.65 -19.09
C GLU A 228 -14.55 6.15 -18.85
N ASN A 229 -13.31 5.66 -18.81
CA ASN A 229 -13.01 4.26 -18.54
C ASN A 229 -12.55 4.00 -17.11
N LEU A 230 -12.42 5.03 -16.28
CA LEU A 230 -12.04 4.89 -14.88
C LEU A 230 -13.15 4.18 -14.08
N ASP A 231 -12.81 3.08 -13.40
CA ASP A 231 -13.66 2.49 -12.37
C ASP A 231 -13.53 3.35 -11.11
N LEU A 232 -14.44 4.32 -10.98
CA LEU A 232 -14.45 5.30 -9.90
C LEU A 232 -14.66 4.65 -8.53
N GLU A 233 -15.43 3.56 -8.45
CA GLU A 233 -15.73 2.89 -7.20
C GLU A 233 -14.47 2.21 -6.63
N LYS A 234 -13.83 1.33 -7.41
CA LYS A 234 -12.63 0.63 -6.96
C LYS A 234 -11.44 1.58 -6.81
N THR A 235 -11.30 2.56 -7.70
CA THR A 235 -10.26 3.58 -7.57
C THR A 235 -10.44 4.41 -6.29
N TRP A 236 -11.67 4.83 -5.99
CA TRP A 236 -11.95 5.55 -4.76
C TRP A 236 -11.74 4.66 -3.52
N PHE A 237 -12.07 3.37 -3.59
CA PHE A 237 -11.78 2.43 -2.52
C PHE A 237 -10.28 2.43 -2.16
N LEU A 238 -9.38 2.39 -3.14
CA LEU A 238 -7.94 2.46 -2.87
C LEU A 238 -7.57 3.75 -2.13
N ILE A 239 -8.04 4.89 -2.65
CA ILE A 239 -7.75 6.20 -2.08
C ILE A 239 -8.29 6.27 -0.64
N ASP A 240 -9.53 5.86 -0.42
CA ASP A 240 -10.18 5.90 0.90
C ASP A 240 -9.47 4.98 1.92
N ALA A 241 -9.11 3.76 1.53
CA ALA A 241 -8.35 2.84 2.38
C ALA A 241 -6.95 3.41 2.73
N LEU A 242 -6.25 3.97 1.74
CA LEU A 242 -4.97 4.65 1.93
C LEU A 242 -5.08 5.84 2.87
N LEU A 243 -6.12 6.66 2.75
CA LEU A 243 -6.35 7.80 3.64
C LEU A 243 -6.68 7.34 5.07
N LYS A 244 -7.53 6.32 5.23
CA LYS A 244 -7.92 5.73 6.52
C LYS A 244 -6.74 5.11 7.28
N SER A 245 -5.68 4.68 6.58
CA SER A 245 -4.46 4.18 7.22
C SER A 245 -3.77 5.23 8.11
N GLY A 246 -3.98 6.54 7.82
CA GLY A 246 -3.27 7.63 8.49
C GLY A 246 -1.77 7.71 8.14
N LYS A 247 -1.28 6.87 7.23
CA LYS A 247 0.14 6.75 6.86
C LYS A 247 0.49 7.53 5.59
N VAL A 248 -0.49 8.11 4.90
CA VAL A 248 -0.31 8.82 3.64
C VAL A 248 -0.04 10.30 3.88
N GLN A 249 0.99 10.81 3.19
CA GLN A 249 1.34 12.22 3.16
C GLN A 249 0.64 12.97 2.03
N VAL A 250 0.67 12.42 0.82
CA VAL A 250 0.11 13.03 -0.39
C VAL A 250 -0.14 11.94 -1.44
N ILE A 251 -1.16 12.12 -2.26
CA ILE A 251 -1.47 11.31 -3.44
C ILE A 251 -1.47 12.24 -4.65
N PHE A 252 -0.60 12.00 -5.63
CA PHE A 252 -0.61 12.75 -6.88
C PHE A 252 -1.49 12.06 -7.92
N VAL A 253 -2.40 12.85 -8.48
CA VAL A 253 -3.42 12.42 -9.44
C VAL A 253 -3.53 13.46 -10.54
N ASP A 254 -3.63 13.04 -11.80
CA ASP A 254 -3.87 14.00 -12.88
C ASP A 254 -5.16 14.80 -12.66
N LYS A 255 -5.14 16.07 -13.05
CA LYS A 255 -6.24 17.00 -12.79
C LYS A 255 -7.56 16.52 -13.42
N SER A 256 -7.50 15.91 -14.60
CA SER A 256 -8.71 15.39 -15.27
C SER A 256 -9.37 14.28 -14.47
N LEU A 257 -8.58 13.38 -13.89
CA LEU A 257 -9.06 12.28 -13.05
C LEU A 257 -9.53 12.78 -11.67
N GLN A 258 -8.87 13.82 -11.11
CA GLN A 258 -9.36 14.48 -9.89
C GLN A 258 -10.77 15.05 -10.06
N VAL A 259 -11.11 15.60 -11.24
CA VAL A 259 -12.47 16.11 -11.51
C VAL A 259 -13.49 14.99 -11.37
N ALA A 260 -13.24 13.85 -12.04
CA ALA A 260 -14.13 12.70 -12.03
C ALA A 260 -14.29 12.10 -10.61
N LEU A 261 -13.17 11.93 -9.90
CA LEU A 261 -13.18 11.44 -8.52
C LEU A 261 -13.88 12.42 -7.57
N ASN A 262 -13.64 13.74 -7.69
CA ASN A 262 -14.31 14.74 -6.87
C ASN A 262 -15.82 14.69 -7.08
N ASP A 263 -16.28 14.66 -8.33
CA ASP A 263 -17.71 14.61 -8.66
C ASP A 263 -18.38 13.32 -8.18
N TYR A 264 -17.67 12.18 -8.25
CA TYR A 264 -18.15 10.90 -7.73
C TYR A 264 -18.44 10.95 -6.22
N VAL A 265 -17.52 11.52 -5.43
CA VAL A 265 -17.60 11.50 -3.96
C VAL A 265 -18.28 12.71 -3.37
N LYS A 266 -18.51 13.76 -4.16
CA LYS A 266 -19.12 15.02 -3.74
C LYS A 266 -20.43 14.87 -2.95
N PRO A 267 -21.32 13.90 -3.24
CA PRO A 267 -22.53 13.70 -2.42
C PRO A 267 -22.26 13.22 -0.99
N LEU A 268 -21.06 12.68 -0.73
CA LEU A 268 -20.69 12.06 0.55
C LEU A 268 -20.01 13.02 1.52
N TYR A 269 -19.51 14.16 1.02
CA TYR A 269 -18.65 15.07 1.78
C TYR A 269 -19.14 16.52 1.73
N THR A 270 -18.87 17.26 2.79
CA THR A 270 -19.04 18.72 2.82
C THR A 270 -18.02 19.41 1.92
N LYS A 271 -18.25 20.69 1.62
CA LYS A 271 -17.33 21.47 0.79
C LYS A 271 -15.94 21.61 1.42
N ASP A 272 -15.86 21.66 2.75
CA ASP A 272 -14.60 21.84 3.47
C ASP A 272 -13.82 20.52 3.55
N GLU A 273 -14.51 19.40 3.76
CA GLU A 273 -13.89 18.07 3.65
C GLU A 273 -13.35 17.82 2.24
N LEU A 274 -14.13 18.15 1.20
CA LEU A 274 -13.65 18.06 -0.19
C LEU A 274 -12.43 18.97 -0.45
N ALA A 275 -12.30 20.09 0.25
CA ALA A 275 -11.14 20.97 0.16
C ALA A 275 -9.90 20.40 0.86
N MET A 276 -10.09 19.57 1.89
CA MET A 276 -9.00 18.83 2.54
C MET A 276 -8.62 17.57 1.76
N LEU A 277 -9.54 17.02 0.98
CA LEU A 277 -9.28 15.85 0.13
C LEU A 277 -8.63 16.24 -1.19
N PHE A 278 -9.20 17.18 -1.96
CA PHE A 278 -8.76 17.50 -3.32
C PHE A 278 -8.25 18.94 -3.46
N GLU A 279 -7.13 19.10 -4.17
CA GLU A 279 -6.61 20.41 -4.59
C GLU A 279 -7.59 21.08 -5.58
N TYR A 280 -8.24 20.29 -6.44
CA TYR A 280 -9.22 20.76 -7.40
C TYR A 280 -10.67 20.40 -7.02
N PRO A 281 -11.67 21.27 -7.27
CA PRO A 281 -11.52 22.69 -7.60
C PRO A 281 -10.96 23.46 -6.41
N ALA A 282 -10.22 24.55 -6.66
CA ALA A 282 -9.61 25.34 -5.61
C ALA A 282 -10.67 25.90 -4.64
N ARG A 283 -10.54 25.55 -3.37
CA ARG A 283 -11.35 26.01 -2.22
C ARG A 283 -10.41 26.58 -1.16
N VAL A 284 -10.98 27.14 -0.07
CA VAL A 284 -10.23 27.79 1.02
C VAL A 284 -9.08 26.91 1.55
N HIS A 285 -9.31 25.61 1.69
CA HIS A 285 -8.34 24.66 2.24
C HIS A 285 -7.63 23.78 1.21
N SER A 286 -7.89 23.96 -0.09
CA SER A 286 -7.33 23.10 -1.16
C SER A 286 -5.80 23.10 -1.26
N HIS A 287 -5.13 24.15 -0.77
CA HIS A 287 -3.67 24.20 -0.70
C HIS A 287 -3.07 23.20 0.33
N ARG A 288 -3.91 22.61 1.18
CA ARG A 288 -3.55 21.57 2.16
C ARG A 288 -4.11 20.19 1.78
N ALA A 289 -4.67 20.07 0.57
CA ALA A 289 -5.31 18.84 0.15
C ALA A 289 -4.31 17.68 0.11
N VAL A 290 -4.77 16.48 0.48
CA VAL A 290 -3.94 15.27 0.39
C VAL A 290 -3.84 14.79 -1.06
N ILE A 291 -4.90 14.94 -1.86
CA ILE A 291 -4.90 14.62 -3.29
C ILE A 291 -4.52 15.88 -4.07
N GLN A 292 -3.35 15.84 -4.71
CA GLN A 292 -2.74 16.99 -5.39
C GLN A 292 -2.48 16.68 -6.86
N HIS A 293 -2.47 17.73 -7.68
CA HIS A 293 -2.10 17.59 -9.08
C HIS A 293 -0.58 17.65 -9.24
N TRP A 294 -0.05 16.70 -10.00
CA TRP A 294 1.27 16.81 -10.58
C TRP A 294 1.25 16.31 -12.02
N ARG A 295 2.01 16.96 -12.91
CA ARG A 295 2.05 16.59 -14.33
C ARG A 295 2.59 15.15 -14.50
N ASN A 296 2.10 14.43 -15.51
CA ASN A 296 2.49 13.03 -15.85
C ASN A 296 1.95 11.93 -14.90
N HIS A 297 0.89 12.19 -14.14
CA HIS A 297 0.22 11.20 -13.28
C HIS A 297 -1.16 10.80 -13.84
N ALA A 298 -1.24 10.70 -15.17
CA ALA A 298 -2.48 10.39 -15.86
C ALA A 298 -2.74 8.89 -15.96
N ASP A 299 -1.73 8.06 -15.74
CA ASP A 299 -1.76 6.60 -15.87
C ASP A 299 -1.57 5.85 -14.54
N HIS A 300 -1.21 6.55 -13.46
CA HIS A 300 -1.09 5.98 -12.11
C HIS A 300 -1.43 6.98 -10.99
N LEU A 301 -1.78 6.45 -9.82
CA LEU A 301 -1.80 7.10 -8.52
C LEU A 301 -0.38 7.05 -7.93
N HIS A 302 0.31 8.19 -7.84
CA HIS A 302 1.56 8.24 -7.06
C HIS A 302 1.20 8.50 -5.60
N VAL A 303 1.45 7.54 -4.72
CA VAL A 303 1.17 7.65 -3.29
C VAL A 303 2.48 7.86 -2.55
N ARG A 304 2.53 8.88 -1.70
CA ARG A 304 3.66 9.12 -0.79
C ARG A 304 3.23 8.92 0.65
N PHE A 305 3.95 8.07 1.36
CA PHE A 305 3.77 7.81 2.78
C PHE A 305 4.54 8.82 3.64
N ILE A 306 4.11 8.99 4.89
CA ILE A 306 4.76 9.83 5.90
C ILE A 306 6.17 9.32 6.23
N CYS A 307 6.93 10.13 6.97
CA CYS A 307 8.18 9.65 7.56
C CYS A 307 7.85 8.68 8.70
N GLU A 308 8.51 7.53 8.70
CA GLU A 308 8.42 6.59 9.81
C GLU A 308 8.87 7.23 11.14
N PRO A 309 8.13 7.02 12.24
CA PRO A 309 8.52 7.54 13.55
C PRO A 309 9.95 7.15 13.93
N GLY A 310 10.73 8.11 14.44
CA GLY A 310 12.13 7.88 14.82
C GLY A 310 13.15 8.03 13.68
N ASN A 311 12.72 8.08 12.40
CA ASN A 311 13.61 8.40 11.27
C ASN A 311 13.89 9.91 11.17
N TRP A 312 14.69 10.45 12.10
CA TRP A 312 15.01 11.88 12.21
C TRP A 312 15.69 12.52 10.99
N ARG A 313 16.22 11.72 10.06
CA ARG A 313 16.80 12.17 8.78
C ARG A 313 15.81 12.17 7.63
N CYS A 314 14.64 11.58 7.81
CA CYS A 314 13.58 11.62 6.81
C CYS A 314 13.03 13.05 6.70
N ARG A 315 12.67 13.46 5.49
CA ARG A 315 12.11 14.80 5.22
C ARG A 315 10.80 14.71 4.46
N GLY A 316 9.71 15.19 5.05
CA GLY A 316 8.41 15.33 4.41
C GLY A 316 8.20 16.69 3.73
N HIS A 317 7.21 16.78 2.84
CA HIS A 317 6.58 18.05 2.47
C HIS A 317 6.05 18.79 3.72
N GLY A 318 6.42 20.07 3.88
CA GLY A 318 5.97 20.92 5.00
C GLY A 318 6.94 21.01 6.19
N GLU A 319 8.05 20.28 6.21
CA GLU A 319 9.09 20.40 7.26
C GLU A 319 10.07 21.57 7.02
N TRP A 320 9.62 22.58 6.29
CA TRP A 320 10.37 23.82 6.09
C TRP A 320 9.89 24.81 7.14
N GLY A 321 10.82 25.24 7.99
CA GLY A 321 10.61 26.43 8.82
C GLY A 321 10.23 27.61 7.93
N GLU A 322 9.33 28.43 8.49
CA GLU A 322 8.96 29.76 8.02
C GLU A 322 10.16 30.60 7.54
#